data_AF-A0AA41Z6M4-F1
#
_entry.id   AF-A0AA41Z6M4-F1
#
_cell.length_a   1.000
_cell.length_b   1.000
_cell.length_c   1.000
_cell.angle_alpha   90.00
_cell.angle_beta   90.00
_cell.angle_gamma   90.00
#
_symmetry.space_group_name_H-M   'P 1'
#
loop_
_entity.id
_entity.type
_entity.pdbx_description
1 polymer ?
#
loop_
_entity_poly.entity_id
_entity_poly.type
_entity_poly.pdbx_seq_one_letter_code
_entity_poly.pdbx_strand_id
1 'polypeptide(L)' 'MDRLVKGLYHALIQRSGPDDVHDRASVEAESLLDAKRLLEERYGEGKVISITGERESKRIR' A
#
# COMPACT_ATOMS: atom_id res chain seq x y z
N MET A 1 -19.32 13.60 14.15
CA MET A 1 -17.95 13.12 13.86
C MET A 1 -18.09 12.10 12.75
N ASP A 2 -17.91 12.53 11.51
CA ASP A 2 -17.84 11.62 10.37
C ASP A 2 -16.62 10.71 10.58
N ARG A 3 -16.85 9.43 10.86
CA ARG A 3 -15.75 8.45 10.83
C ARG A 3 -15.36 8.31 9.37
N LEU A 4 -14.25 8.93 8.99
CA LEU A 4 -13.62 8.71 7.70
C LEU A 4 -13.44 7.19 7.52
N VAL A 5 -14.09 6.64 6.51
CA VAL A 5 -14.13 5.20 6.26
C VAL A 5 -12.76 4.77 5.75
N LYS A 6 -11.99 4.09 6.58
CA LYS A 6 -10.70 3.51 6.16
C LYS A 6 -10.93 2.31 5.26
N GLY A 7 -10.18 2.25 4.16
CA GLY A 7 -10.10 1.11 3.25
C GLY A 7 -8.80 0.35 3.45
N LEU A 8 -8.81 -0.95 3.16
CA LEU A 8 -7.60 -1.76 3.12
C LEU A 8 -6.90 -1.57 1.77
N TYR A 9 -5.61 -1.25 1.81
CA TYR A 9 -4.75 -1.11 0.65
C TYR A 9 -3.62 -2.12 0.70
N HIS A 10 -3.34 -2.75 -0.42
CA HIS A 10 -2.27 -3.72 -0.59
C HIS A 10 -1.17 -3.10 -1.45
N ALA A 11 0.09 -3.27 -1.05
CA ALA A 11 1.22 -2.70 -1.76
C ALA A 11 2.36 -3.69 -1.94
N LEU A 12 3.12 -3.47 -3.02
CA LEU A 12 4.40 -4.13 -3.28
C LEU A 12 5.52 -3.16 -2.92
N ILE A 13 6.43 -3.61 -2.05
CA ILE A 13 7.54 -2.82 -1.53
C ILE A 13 8.85 -3.37 -2.10
N GLN A 14 9.67 -2.48 -2.66
CA GLN A 14 11.00 -2.81 -3.14
C GLN A 14 11.93 -3.04 -1.95
N ARG A 15 12.55 -4.23 -1.87
CA ARG A 15 13.68 -4.45 -0.97
C ARG A 15 14.99 -4.27 -1.72
N SER A 16 15.97 -3.66 -1.08
CA SER A 16 17.31 -3.52 -1.64
C SER A 16 18.02 -4.87 -1.59
N GLY A 17 17.99 -5.62 -2.69
CA GLY A 17 18.76 -6.84 -2.86
C GLY A 17 18.61 -7.41 -4.28
N PRO A 18 19.67 -7.98 -4.88
CA PRO A 18 19.69 -8.44 -6.28
C PRO A 18 18.80 -9.67 -6.58
N ASP A 19 18.10 -10.19 -5.57
CA ASP A 19 17.22 -11.37 -5.66
C ASP A 19 15.72 -10.97 -5.58
N ASP A 20 15.42 -9.66 -5.70
CA ASP A 20 14.12 -8.96 -5.80
C ASP A 20 12.84 -9.78 -5.48
N VAL A 21 12.75 -10.28 -4.25
CA VAL A 21 11.46 -10.67 -3.65
C VAL A 21 10.82 -9.39 -3.13
N HIS A 22 9.91 -8.81 -3.92
CA HIS A 22 9.05 -7.73 -3.47
C HIS A 22 8.34 -8.12 -2.17
N ASP A 23 8.41 -7.26 -1.16
CA ASP A 23 7.66 -7.45 0.08
C ASP A 23 6.20 -7.05 -0.15
N ARG A 24 5.24 -7.76 0.45
CA ARG A 24 3.82 -7.42 0.35
C ARG A 24 3.37 -6.84 1.68
N ALA A 25 3.00 -5.57 1.65
CA ALA A 25 2.47 -4.87 2.81
C ALA A 25 0.99 -4.56 2.62
N SER A 26 0.26 -4.38 3.70
CA SER A 26 -1.11 -3.86 3.65
C SER A 26 -1.33 -2.84 4.76
N VAL A 27 -2.12 -1.81 4.48
CA VAL A 27 -2.39 -0.72 5.40
C VAL A 27 -3.84 -0.27 5.31
N GLU A 28 -4.43 0.04 6.45
CA GLU A 28 -5.72 0.71 6.53
C GLU A 28 -5.51 2.22 6.44
N ALA A 29 -6.06 2.83 5.40
CA ALA A 29 -5.87 4.23 5.11
C ALA A 29 -7.17 4.85 4.60
N GLU A 30 -7.22 6.17 4.58
CA GLU A 30 -8.40 6.90 4.11
C GLU A 30 -8.41 7.05 2.57
N SER A 31 -7.24 6.89 1.93
CA SER A 31 -7.06 7.05 0.49
C SER A 31 -5.77 6.36 0.02
N LEU A 32 -5.61 6.16 -1.29
CA LEU A 32 -4.36 5.64 -1.88
C LEU A 32 -3.14 6.48 -1.53
N LEU A 33 -3.31 7.81 -1.51
CA LEU A 33 -2.22 8.74 -1.18
C LEU A 33 -1.79 8.59 0.28
N ASP A 34 -2.75 8.50 1.20
CA ASP A 34 -2.52 8.26 2.63
C ASP A 34 -1.86 6.89 2.86
N ALA A 35 -2.34 5.86 2.17
CA ALA A 35 -1.76 4.52 2.22
C ALA A 35 -0.31 4.50 1.72
N LYS A 36 -0.02 5.16 0.60
CA LYS A 36 1.34 5.28 0.06
C LYS A 36 2.26 5.97 1.06
N ARG A 37 1.81 7.09 1.64
CA ARG A 37 2.58 7.83 2.65
C ARG A 37 2.88 6.96 3.87
N LEU A 38 1.89 6.29 4.44
CA LEU A 38 2.07 5.41 5.61
C LEU A 38 3.06 4.27 5.34
N LEU A 39 3.05 3.73 4.13
CA LEU A 39 3.98 2.69 3.71
C LEU A 39 5.39 3.23 3.48
N GLU A 40 5.53 4.40 2.85
CA GLU A 40 6.82 5.06 2.67
C GLU A 40 7.44 5.49 4.01
N GLU A 41 6.63 5.95 4.97
CA GLU A 41 7.09 6.26 6.34
C GLU A 41 7.64 5.00 7.06
N ARG A 42 7.11 3.81 6.75
CA ARG A 42 7.53 2.55 7.38
C ARG A 42 8.71 1.88 6.68
N TYR A 43 8.73 1.87 5.36
CA TYR A 43 9.67 1.09 4.55
C TYR A 43 10.73 1.94 3.84
N GLY A 44 10.54 3.27 3.77
CA GLY A 44 11.40 4.21 3.08
C GLY A 44 10.69 4.88 1.89
N GLU A 45 11.00 6.16 1.68
CA GLU A 45 10.49 6.93 0.54
C GLU A 45 10.92 6.29 -0.80
N GLY A 46 9.98 6.22 -1.75
CA GLY A 46 10.22 5.62 -3.07
C GLY A 46 10.25 4.09 -3.08
N LYS A 47 10.04 3.41 -1.95
CA LYS A 47 10.04 1.94 -1.89
C LYS A 47 8.71 1.31 -2.30
N VAL A 48 7.61 2.06 -2.37
CA VAL A 48 6.31 1.54 -2.80
C VAL A 48 6.26 1.49 -4.33
N ILE A 49 6.29 0.27 -4.91
CA ILE A 49 6.28 0.06 -6.37
C ILE A 49 4.86 0.11 -6.93
N SER A 50 3.93 -0.50 -6.21
CA SER A 50 2.52 -0.56 -6.62
C SER A 50 1.63 -0.61 -5.39
N ILE A 51 0.45 -0.02 -5.48
CA ILE A 51 -0.55 0.00 -4.42
C ILE A 51 -1.96 -0.10 -5.00
N THR A 52 -2.81 -0.93 -4.40
CA THR A 52 -4.17 -1.20 -4.88
C THR A 52 -5.12 -1.32 -3.69
N GLY A 53 -6.28 -0.66 -3.78
CA GLY A 53 -7.32 -0.75 -2.76
C GLY A 53 -8.18 -2.00 -2.89
N GLU A 54 -8.70 -2.52 -1.78
CA GLU A 54 -9.55 -3.73 -1.75
C GLU A 54 -10.80 -3.61 -2.66
N ARG A 55 -11.39 -2.41 -2.77
CA ARG A 55 -12.53 -2.15 -3.68
C ARG A 55 -12.18 -2.36 -5.16
N GLU A 56 -10.92 -2.13 -5.53
CA GLU A 56 -10.44 -2.28 -6.90
C GLU A 56 -9.98 -3.73 -7.13
N SER A 57 -9.31 -4.35 -6.15
CA SER A 57 -8.90 -5.76 -6.21
C SER A 57 -10.09 -6.74 -6.38
N LYS A 58 -11.26 -6.43 -5.81
CA LYS A 58 -12.47 -7.26 -5.98
C LYS A 58 -13.11 -7.16 -7.36
N ARG A 59 -12.81 -6.12 -8.15
CA ARG A 59 -13.38 -5.93 -9.50
C ARG A 59 -12.63 -6.73 -10.58
N ILE A 60 -11.42 -7.21 -10.29
CA ILE A 60 -10.53 -7.85 -11.28
C ILE A 60 -10.65 -9.39 -11.24
N ARG A 61 -11.60 -9.97 -10.49
CA ARG A 61 -11.76 -11.43 -10.38
C ARG A 61 -12.90 -11.99 -11.23
#